data_AF-A0A1G7UK78-F1
#
_entry.id   AF-A0A1G7UK78-F1
#
_cell.length_a   1.000
_cell.length_b   1.000
_cell.length_c   1.000
_cell.angle_alpha   90.00
_cell.angle_beta   90.00
_cell.angle_gamma   90.00
#
_symmetry.space_group_name_H-M   'P 1'
#
loop_
_entity.id
_entity.type
_entity.pdbx_description
1 polymer ?
#
loop_
_entity_poly.entity_id
_entity_poly.type
_entity_poly.pdbx_seq_one_letter_code
_entity_poly.pdbx_strand_id
1 'polypeptide(L)'
;MRYLSELIELAGEHGKDIVSTTEAFELGSPLGKGMIYFIGVFAEMEWDAISERVTDSQRELRKVGRYRGGPVPYGYRKVKADPGWHLEEDPETADIVRDLVDRYLGGESLSALARSLNDDGIPSPKGGQWATSSLSVLLRSRALIGQSTHKGAVVVGANGLPVQRAEPLITAARWHDLQDELAKGRNRPAGAKSGPPKLLRDILFCGACGSKMYHQKTSSRGRFYTAYWRCSAVTHPRADGPRCSEPYVPASSIEGQAVELAKVKIGHIPRTVEVYREAEGPAEELAVVEDALRIARKERDEGLYVGEDDAYLNRVRGLIATRDELRKMPSRPARMERIASGGTWGEALDAAESPEETRAILLMTGMRLTAKNRGIDVGVSFDEGIIAAAFPAEVSA
;
A
#
# COMPACT_ATOMS: atom_id res chain seq x y z
N MET A 1 -24.64 34.42 -18.30
CA MET A 1 -25.46 35.65 -18.50
C MET A 1 -24.78 36.95 -18.12
N ARG A 2 -24.24 37.10 -16.90
CA ARG A 2 -23.63 38.34 -16.39
C ARG A 2 -22.62 39.04 -17.33
N TYR A 3 -21.72 38.30 -17.98
CA TYR A 3 -20.70 38.92 -18.84
C TYR A 3 -21.24 39.47 -20.16
N LEU A 4 -22.33 38.90 -20.68
CA LEU A 4 -22.94 39.36 -21.93
C LEU A 4 -23.77 40.62 -21.71
N SER A 5 -24.48 40.71 -20.58
CA SER A 5 -25.18 41.93 -20.19
C SER A 5 -24.22 43.09 -19.93
N GLU A 6 -23.12 42.83 -19.20
CA GLU A 6 -22.06 43.81 -18.96
C GLU A 6 -21.45 44.31 -20.29
N LEU A 7 -21.26 43.43 -21.28
CA LEU A 7 -20.73 43.80 -22.60
C LEU A 7 -21.70 44.69 -23.41
N ILE A 8 -23.00 44.37 -23.40
CA ILE A 8 -24.03 45.15 -24.12
C ILE A 8 -24.20 46.53 -23.51
N GLU A 9 -24.16 46.64 -22.18
CA GLU A 9 -24.20 47.90 -21.46
C GLU A 9 -22.96 48.74 -21.76
N LEU A 10 -21.77 48.15 -21.66
CA LEU A 10 -20.50 48.81 -21.96
C LEU A 10 -20.44 49.35 -23.40
N ALA A 11 -20.90 48.56 -24.37
CA ALA A 11 -20.98 48.99 -25.76
C ALA A 11 -21.93 50.19 -25.92
N GLY A 12 -23.09 50.14 -25.28
CA GLY A 12 -24.05 51.24 -25.25
C GLY A 12 -23.50 52.53 -24.65
N GLU A 13 -22.80 52.44 -23.51
CA GLU A 13 -22.14 53.59 -22.86
C GLU A 13 -21.12 54.29 -23.76
N HIS A 14 -20.50 53.55 -24.68
CA HIS A 14 -19.50 54.06 -25.61
C HIS A 14 -20.08 54.40 -27.00
N GLY A 15 -21.41 54.41 -27.15
CA GLY A 15 -22.08 54.69 -28.41
C GLY A 15 -21.75 53.68 -29.51
N LYS A 16 -21.57 52.41 -29.14
CA LYS A 16 -21.29 51.29 -30.05
C LYS A 16 -22.47 50.32 -30.06
N ASP A 17 -22.86 49.88 -31.24
CA ASP A 17 -23.83 48.81 -31.42
C ASP A 17 -23.12 47.47 -31.63
N ILE A 18 -23.62 46.44 -30.95
CA ILE A 18 -23.20 45.07 -31.21
C ILE A 18 -24.16 44.53 -32.28
N VAL A 19 -23.63 43.87 -33.31
CA VAL A 19 -24.43 43.25 -34.36
C VAL A 19 -24.02 41.80 -34.47
N SER A 20 -24.98 40.88 -34.38
CA SER A 20 -24.76 39.47 -34.65
C SER A 20 -24.78 39.26 -36.17
N THR A 21 -23.77 38.58 -36.71
CA THR A 21 -23.71 38.26 -38.15
C THR A 21 -24.56 37.04 -38.51
N THR A 22 -25.00 36.28 -37.51
CA THR A 22 -25.74 35.03 -37.66
C THR A 22 -27.20 35.13 -37.24
N GLU A 23 -27.54 36.08 -36.36
CA GLU A 23 -28.88 36.23 -35.80
C GLU A 23 -29.57 37.49 -36.37
N ALA A 24 -30.86 37.39 -36.67
CA ALA A 24 -31.59 38.39 -37.47
C ALA A 24 -32.11 39.62 -36.68
N PHE A 25 -31.62 39.90 -35.48
CA PHE A 25 -32.11 40.99 -34.63
C PHE A 25 -31.02 42.00 -34.26
N GLU A 26 -31.37 43.29 -34.28
CA GLU A 26 -30.49 44.39 -33.89
C GLU A 26 -30.33 44.44 -32.36
N LEU A 27 -29.13 44.11 -31.87
CA LEU A 27 -28.83 43.98 -30.43
C LEU A 27 -28.86 45.34 -29.69
N GLY A 28 -28.83 46.46 -30.41
CA GLY A 28 -28.99 47.81 -29.86
C GLY A 28 -30.43 48.18 -29.50
N SER A 29 -31.42 47.53 -30.13
CA SER A 29 -32.85 47.84 -29.92
C SER A 29 -33.38 47.27 -28.59
N PRO A 30 -34.40 47.87 -27.95
CA PRO A 30 -35.01 47.32 -26.73
C PRO A 30 -35.53 45.88 -26.91
N LEU A 31 -36.10 45.57 -28.08
CA LEU A 31 -36.57 44.21 -28.41
C LEU A 31 -35.41 43.23 -28.60
N GLY A 32 -34.35 43.63 -29.32
CA GLY A 32 -33.15 42.81 -29.50
C GLY A 32 -32.44 42.50 -28.20
N LYS A 33 -32.30 43.49 -27.30
CA LYS A 33 -31.78 43.27 -25.94
C LYS A 33 -32.62 42.24 -25.18
N GLY A 34 -33.95 42.38 -25.21
CA GLY A 34 -34.86 41.41 -24.60
C GLY A 34 -34.72 39.99 -25.15
N MET A 35 -34.56 39.85 -26.47
CA MET A 35 -34.34 38.56 -27.14
C MET A 35 -33.02 37.89 -26.75
N ILE A 36 -31.93 38.64 -26.56
CA ILE A 36 -30.65 38.08 -26.08
C ILE A 36 -30.79 37.54 -24.67
N TYR A 37 -31.46 38.29 -23.79
CA TYR A 37 -31.72 37.82 -22.43
C TYR A 37 -32.51 36.52 -22.43
N PHE A 38 -33.55 36.45 -23.28
CA PHE A 38 -34.35 35.25 -23.46
C PHE A 38 -33.53 34.07 -23.98
N ILE A 39 -32.79 34.22 -25.08
CA ILE A 39 -31.91 33.18 -25.64
C ILE A 39 -30.89 32.71 -24.60
N GLY A 40 -30.32 33.64 -23.86
CA GLY A 40 -29.35 33.33 -22.81
C GLY A 40 -29.95 32.52 -21.65
N VAL A 41 -31.19 32.80 -21.26
CA VAL A 41 -31.93 31.97 -20.29
C VAL A 41 -32.16 30.56 -20.84
N PHE A 42 -32.56 30.42 -22.12
CA PHE A 42 -32.73 29.09 -22.73
C PHE A 42 -31.42 28.32 -22.85
N ALA A 43 -30.31 29.00 -23.18
CA ALA A 43 -28.99 28.39 -23.23
C ALA A 43 -28.52 27.93 -21.83
N GLU A 44 -28.80 28.70 -20.78
CA GLU A 44 -28.51 28.33 -19.40
C GLU A 44 -29.37 27.13 -18.95
N MET A 45 -30.67 27.15 -19.26
CA MET A 45 -31.57 26.02 -19.00
C MET A 45 -31.14 24.74 -19.75
N GLU A 46 -30.73 24.86 -21.00
CA GLU A 46 -30.24 23.72 -21.78
C GLU A 46 -28.91 23.20 -21.21
N TRP A 47 -28.02 24.10 -20.81
CA TRP A 47 -26.77 23.73 -20.15
C TRP A 47 -27.01 23.01 -18.82
N ASP A 48 -27.95 23.50 -17.99
CA ASP A 48 -28.34 22.85 -16.74
C ASP A 48 -28.94 21.47 -17.01
N ALA A 49 -29.83 21.34 -17.99
CA ALA A 49 -30.42 20.06 -18.37
C ALA A 49 -29.37 19.06 -18.92
N ILE A 50 -28.39 19.54 -19.69
CA ILE A 50 -27.27 18.72 -20.17
C ILE A 50 -26.38 18.31 -18.98
N SER A 51 -26.06 19.25 -18.09
CA SER A 51 -25.23 19.03 -16.91
C SER A 51 -25.84 17.98 -15.97
N GLU A 52 -27.15 18.09 -15.73
CA GLU A 52 -27.93 17.11 -14.94
C GLU A 52 -27.91 15.74 -15.63
N ARG A 53 -28.27 15.66 -16.92
CA ARG A 53 -28.29 14.41 -17.68
C ARG A 53 -26.92 13.74 -17.73
N VAL A 54 -25.85 14.51 -17.92
CA VAL A 54 -24.47 13.99 -17.88
C VAL A 54 -24.14 13.50 -16.48
N THR A 55 -24.49 14.25 -15.43
CA THR A 55 -24.23 13.85 -14.04
C THR A 55 -24.94 12.56 -13.66
N ASP A 56 -26.19 12.38 -14.10
CA ASP A 56 -26.97 11.18 -13.84
C ASP A 56 -26.52 9.98 -14.68
N SER A 57 -26.27 10.18 -15.97
CA SER A 57 -25.66 9.15 -16.83
C SER A 57 -24.34 8.66 -16.22
N GLN A 58 -23.50 9.60 -15.76
CA GLN A 58 -22.29 9.28 -15.04
C GLN A 58 -22.62 8.48 -13.76
N ARG A 59 -23.56 8.92 -12.92
CA ARG A 59 -23.97 8.22 -11.69
C ARG A 59 -24.38 6.77 -11.96
N GLU A 60 -25.16 6.51 -12.99
CA GLU A 60 -25.57 5.17 -13.36
C GLU A 60 -24.41 4.34 -13.92
N LEU A 61 -23.56 4.92 -14.78
CA LEU A 61 -22.35 4.27 -15.28
C LEU A 61 -21.39 3.84 -14.14
N ARG A 62 -21.37 4.61 -13.05
CA ARG A 62 -20.61 4.29 -11.81
C ARG A 62 -21.13 3.03 -11.15
N LYS A 63 -22.45 2.86 -11.09
CA LYS A 63 -23.12 1.71 -10.45
C LYS A 63 -22.95 0.42 -11.26
N VAL A 64 -22.84 0.52 -12.59
CA VAL A 64 -22.67 -0.63 -13.48
C VAL A 64 -21.19 -1.00 -13.76
N GLY A 65 -20.24 -0.40 -13.03
CA GLY A 65 -18.83 -0.80 -13.07
C GLY A 65 -18.06 -0.43 -14.35
N ARG A 66 -18.62 0.42 -15.23
CA ARG A 66 -17.93 0.82 -16.46
C ARG A 66 -16.81 1.83 -16.20
N TYR A 67 -15.75 1.75 -17.01
CA TYR A 67 -14.71 2.77 -16.99
C TYR A 67 -15.19 4.01 -17.75
N ARG A 68 -15.29 5.15 -17.03
CA ARG A 68 -15.88 6.39 -17.55
C ARG A 68 -14.86 7.39 -18.10
N GLY A 69 -13.59 7.02 -18.14
CA GLY A 69 -12.48 7.92 -18.44
C GLY A 69 -11.84 8.52 -17.18
N GLY A 70 -10.73 9.24 -17.39
CA GLY A 70 -9.87 9.77 -16.33
C GLY A 70 -8.49 9.09 -16.27
N PRO A 71 -7.75 9.26 -15.17
CA PRO A 71 -6.51 8.54 -14.92
C PRO A 71 -6.77 7.04 -14.72
N VAL A 72 -6.02 6.21 -15.44
CA VAL A 72 -6.05 4.75 -15.24
C VAL A 72 -5.26 4.42 -13.97
N PRO A 73 -5.81 3.61 -13.04
CA PRO A 73 -5.04 3.15 -11.89
C PRO A 73 -3.82 2.34 -12.34
N TYR A 74 -2.67 2.54 -11.69
CA TYR A 74 -1.47 1.77 -11.96
C TYR A 74 -1.69 0.27 -11.70
N GLY A 75 -1.14 -0.58 -12.55
CA GLY A 75 -1.46 -2.02 -12.61
C GLY A 75 -2.61 -2.36 -13.58
N TYR A 76 -3.29 -1.36 -14.14
CA TYR A 76 -4.36 -1.55 -15.11
C TYR A 76 -4.11 -0.77 -16.40
N ARG A 77 -4.73 -1.24 -17.47
CA ARG A 77 -4.85 -0.56 -18.77
C ARG A 77 -6.31 -0.47 -19.18
N LYS A 78 -6.66 0.52 -20.00
CA LYS A 78 -8.00 0.65 -20.56
C LYS A 78 -8.11 -0.16 -21.86
N VAL A 79 -9.18 -0.93 -21.99
CA VAL A 79 -9.50 -1.70 -23.19
C VAL A 79 -10.87 -1.30 -23.70
N LYS A 80 -11.00 -1.17 -25.03
CA LYS A 80 -12.23 -0.72 -25.68
C LYS A 80 -13.27 -1.83 -25.60
N ALA A 81 -14.44 -1.52 -25.04
CA ALA A 81 -15.61 -2.39 -25.03
C ALA A 81 -16.72 -1.79 -25.89
N ASP A 82 -17.71 -2.61 -26.25
CA ASP A 82 -18.94 -2.13 -26.87
C ASP A 82 -20.14 -2.27 -25.91
N PRO A 83 -20.72 -1.16 -25.40
CA PRO A 83 -20.28 0.22 -25.52
C PRO A 83 -19.32 0.66 -24.39
N GLY A 84 -18.23 1.33 -24.73
CA GLY A 84 -17.38 2.10 -23.82
C GLY A 84 -15.97 1.55 -23.62
N TRP A 85 -15.52 1.54 -22.37
CA TRP A 85 -14.20 1.05 -21.96
C TRP A 85 -14.32 0.25 -20.66
N HIS A 86 -13.44 -0.71 -20.49
CA HIS A 86 -13.21 -1.40 -19.22
C HIS A 86 -11.73 -1.37 -18.87
N LEU A 87 -11.43 -1.81 -17.65
CA LEU A 87 -10.07 -1.97 -17.18
C LEU A 87 -9.70 -3.45 -17.22
N GLU A 88 -8.51 -3.72 -17.74
CA GLU A 88 -7.84 -5.01 -17.65
C GLU A 88 -6.50 -4.83 -16.96
N GLU A 89 -5.94 -5.91 -16.45
CA GLU A 89 -4.58 -5.91 -15.93
C GLU A 89 -3.59 -5.46 -17.01
N ASP A 90 -2.67 -4.60 -16.59
CA ASP A 90 -1.57 -4.18 -17.45
C ASP A 90 -0.42 -5.20 -17.32
N PRO A 91 -0.02 -5.88 -18.40
CA PRO A 91 1.03 -6.89 -18.35
C PRO A 91 2.39 -6.35 -17.88
N GLU A 92 2.63 -5.04 -17.96
CA GLU A 92 3.89 -4.44 -17.50
C GLU A 92 3.86 -4.05 -16.02
N THR A 93 2.70 -3.63 -15.50
CA THR A 93 2.61 -3.00 -14.18
C THR A 93 1.83 -3.80 -13.15
N ALA A 94 1.03 -4.79 -13.55
CA ALA A 94 0.24 -5.62 -12.65
C ALA A 94 1.13 -6.44 -11.69
N ASP A 95 2.17 -7.10 -12.21
CA ASP A 95 3.08 -7.91 -11.39
C ASP A 95 3.94 -7.07 -10.45
N ILE A 96 4.30 -5.85 -10.87
CA ILE A 96 4.99 -4.88 -10.00
C ILE A 96 4.10 -4.55 -8.79
N VAL A 97 2.80 -4.35 -9.00
CA VAL A 97 1.87 -4.07 -7.90
C VAL A 97 1.78 -5.25 -6.93
N ARG A 98 1.72 -6.49 -7.43
CA ARG A 98 1.70 -7.70 -6.60
C ARG A 98 2.98 -7.83 -5.77
N ASP A 99 4.14 -7.69 -6.42
CA ASP A 99 5.45 -7.69 -5.74
C ASP A 99 5.54 -6.62 -4.63
N LEU A 100 5.07 -5.40 -4.91
CA LEU A 100 5.07 -4.33 -3.91
C LEU A 100 4.20 -4.64 -2.69
N VAL A 101 3.04 -5.27 -2.91
CA VAL A 101 2.16 -5.71 -1.82
C VAL A 101 2.84 -6.81 -1.01
N ASP A 102 3.43 -7.79 -1.68
CA ASP A 102 4.10 -8.94 -1.05
C ASP A 102 5.31 -8.50 -0.22
N ARG A 103 6.17 -7.65 -0.78
CA ARG A 103 7.34 -7.10 -0.08
C ARG A 103 6.95 -6.20 1.09
N TYR A 104 5.89 -5.40 0.95
CA TYR A 104 5.40 -4.57 2.05
C TYR A 104 4.86 -5.42 3.20
N LEU A 105 4.03 -6.42 2.90
CA LEU A 105 3.52 -7.38 3.88
C LEU A 105 4.65 -8.24 4.48
N GLY A 106 5.71 -8.49 3.72
CA GLY A 106 6.98 -9.08 4.19
C GLY A 106 7.83 -8.16 5.09
N GLY A 107 7.36 -6.95 5.38
CA GLY A 107 7.97 -6.03 6.35
C GLY A 107 8.88 -4.95 5.75
N GLU A 108 9.00 -4.87 4.43
CA GLU A 108 9.75 -3.82 3.77
C GLU A 108 9.06 -2.45 3.93
N SER A 109 9.84 -1.40 4.16
CA SER A 109 9.29 -0.05 4.33
C SER A 109 8.92 0.59 2.99
N LEU A 110 7.90 1.46 2.97
CA LEU A 110 7.52 2.24 1.77
C LEU A 110 8.69 3.04 1.17
N SER A 111 9.63 3.50 1.99
CA SER A 111 10.82 4.22 1.51
C SER A 111 11.85 3.30 0.87
N ALA A 112 11.92 2.03 1.29
CA ALA A 112 12.77 1.03 0.65
C ALA A 112 12.18 0.59 -0.69
N LEU A 113 10.88 0.33 -0.74
CA LEU A 113 10.15 0.06 -1.99
C LEU A 113 10.31 1.19 -3.02
N ALA A 114 10.11 2.45 -2.60
CA ALA A 114 10.28 3.60 -3.49
C ALA A 114 11.70 3.69 -4.05
N ARG A 115 12.72 3.40 -3.22
CA ARG A 115 14.12 3.40 -3.66
C ARG A 115 14.38 2.29 -4.66
N SER A 116 13.95 1.06 -4.36
CA SER A 116 14.07 -0.10 -5.25
C SER A 116 13.52 0.22 -6.64
N LEU A 117 12.27 0.68 -6.73
CA LEU A 117 11.66 1.02 -8.02
C LEU A 117 12.44 2.10 -8.79
N ASN A 118 12.99 3.10 -8.08
CA ASN A 118 13.77 4.16 -8.71
C ASN A 118 15.15 3.68 -9.19
N ASP A 119 15.79 2.81 -8.42
CA ASP A 119 17.08 2.19 -8.77
C ASP A 119 16.91 1.27 -9.98
N ASP A 120 15.78 0.57 -10.06
CA ASP A 120 15.38 -0.30 -11.18
C ASP A 120 14.88 0.50 -12.41
N GLY A 121 14.80 1.83 -12.31
CA GLY A 121 14.34 2.70 -13.40
C GLY A 121 12.83 2.59 -13.72
N ILE A 122 12.04 2.00 -12.83
CA ILE A 122 10.60 1.81 -13.00
C ILE A 122 9.88 3.15 -12.76
N PRO A 123 9.19 3.73 -13.75
CA PRO A 123 8.56 5.03 -13.62
C PRO A 123 7.28 4.98 -12.76
N SER A 124 7.00 6.08 -12.06
CA SER A 124 5.75 6.26 -11.32
C SER A 124 4.53 6.42 -12.24
N PRO A 125 3.28 6.30 -11.74
CA PRO A 125 2.07 6.38 -12.57
C PRO A 125 1.90 7.71 -13.33
N LYS A 126 2.53 8.79 -12.87
CA LYS A 126 2.52 10.11 -13.53
C LYS A 126 3.82 10.38 -14.32
N GLY A 127 4.68 9.37 -14.47
CA GLY A 127 6.05 9.52 -14.93
C GLY A 127 7.00 9.93 -13.79
N GLY A 128 8.31 9.81 -14.06
CA GLY A 128 9.37 10.18 -13.11
C GLY A 128 9.52 9.21 -11.93
N GLN A 129 10.17 9.69 -10.86
CA GLN A 129 10.55 8.87 -9.71
C GLN A 129 9.39 8.62 -8.73
N TRP A 130 9.42 7.45 -8.09
CA TRP A 130 8.55 7.08 -6.99
C TRP A 130 8.88 7.84 -5.71
N ALA A 131 7.84 8.46 -5.14
CA ALA A 131 7.87 8.99 -3.78
C ALA A 131 7.17 8.02 -2.81
N THR A 132 7.58 8.03 -1.54
CA THR A 132 6.94 7.27 -0.46
C THR A 132 5.44 7.59 -0.34
N SER A 133 5.06 8.86 -0.56
CA SER A 133 3.66 9.30 -0.59
C SER A 133 2.88 8.70 -1.76
N SER A 134 3.48 8.60 -2.94
CA SER A 134 2.84 7.99 -4.12
C SER A 134 2.58 6.50 -3.92
N LEU A 135 3.54 5.76 -3.35
CA LEU A 135 3.34 4.36 -2.96
C LEU A 135 2.28 4.22 -1.86
N SER A 136 2.29 5.11 -0.88
CA SER A 136 1.28 5.15 0.18
C SER A 136 -0.14 5.31 -0.37
N VAL A 137 -0.32 6.12 -1.43
CA VAL A 137 -1.60 6.29 -2.13
C VAL A 137 -1.95 5.05 -2.95
N LEU A 138 -0.98 4.48 -3.68
CA LEU A 138 -1.16 3.25 -4.47
C LEU A 138 -1.65 2.09 -3.59
N LEU A 139 -0.92 1.76 -2.53
CA LEU A 139 -1.21 0.60 -1.67
C LEU A 139 -2.48 0.75 -0.83
N ARG A 140 -3.02 1.97 -0.70
CA ARG A 140 -4.33 2.24 -0.07
C ARG A 140 -5.48 2.27 -1.07
N SER A 141 -5.18 2.18 -2.37
CA SER A 141 -6.19 2.31 -3.40
C SER A 141 -7.09 1.09 -3.43
N ARG A 142 -8.41 1.30 -3.40
CA ARG A 142 -9.38 0.24 -3.67
C ARG A 142 -9.39 -0.22 -5.13
N ALA A 143 -8.67 0.47 -6.02
CA ALA A 143 -8.47 -0.01 -7.37
C ALA A 143 -7.70 -1.33 -7.40
N LEU A 144 -6.85 -1.62 -6.41
CA LEU A 144 -6.10 -2.88 -6.32
C LEU A 144 -7.00 -4.12 -6.22
N ILE A 145 -8.18 -3.96 -5.63
CA ILE A 145 -9.23 -4.98 -5.55
C ILE A 145 -10.30 -4.77 -6.63
N GLY A 146 -9.96 -4.04 -7.70
CA GLY A 146 -10.83 -3.76 -8.85
C GLY A 146 -12.08 -2.92 -8.56
N GLN A 147 -12.14 -2.23 -7.41
CA GLN A 147 -13.32 -1.47 -7.01
C GLN A 147 -13.25 0.02 -7.38
N SER A 148 -14.42 0.66 -7.42
CA SER A 148 -14.58 2.07 -7.76
C SER A 148 -14.82 2.96 -6.54
N THR A 149 -14.24 4.17 -6.55
CA THR A 149 -14.51 5.21 -5.55
C THR A 149 -14.89 6.52 -6.23
N HIS A 150 -15.69 7.34 -5.56
CA HIS A 150 -16.10 8.65 -6.02
C HIS A 150 -16.10 9.63 -4.85
N LYS A 151 -15.35 10.73 -4.96
CA LYS A 151 -15.17 11.73 -3.89
C LYS A 151 -14.79 11.11 -2.54
N GLY A 152 -13.95 10.06 -2.57
CA GLY A 152 -13.49 9.36 -1.36
C GLY A 152 -14.45 8.28 -0.81
N ALA A 153 -15.69 8.20 -1.32
CA ALA A 153 -16.64 7.16 -0.96
C ALA A 153 -16.56 5.96 -1.92
N VAL A 154 -16.80 4.75 -1.42
CA VAL A 154 -16.89 3.55 -2.25
C VAL A 154 -18.19 3.59 -3.04
N VAL A 155 -18.13 3.28 -4.33
CA VAL A 155 -19.34 3.19 -5.15
C VAL A 155 -20.02 1.84 -4.88
N VAL A 156 -21.28 1.88 -4.48
CA VAL A 156 -22.07 0.70 -4.14
C VAL A 156 -23.10 0.43 -5.26
N GLY A 157 -23.23 -0.84 -5.65
CA GLY A 157 -24.20 -1.30 -6.64
C GLY A 157 -25.60 -1.50 -6.06
N ALA A 158 -26.56 -1.89 -6.91
CA ALA A 158 -27.93 -2.14 -6.49
C ALA A 158 -28.07 -3.29 -5.47
N ASN A 159 -27.15 -4.25 -5.49
CA ASN A 159 -27.08 -5.36 -4.53
C ASN A 159 -26.49 -4.96 -3.17
N GLY A 160 -26.13 -3.69 -2.97
CA GLY A 160 -25.55 -3.20 -1.72
C GLY A 160 -24.07 -3.54 -1.52
N LEU A 161 -23.42 -4.17 -2.49
CA LEU A 161 -22.00 -4.50 -2.49
C LEU A 161 -21.17 -3.42 -3.23
N PRO A 162 -19.87 -3.27 -2.91
CA PRO A 162 -18.96 -2.44 -3.71
C PRO A 162 -18.98 -2.83 -5.19
N VAL A 163 -19.01 -1.83 -6.05
CA VAL A 163 -19.00 -2.05 -7.50
C VAL A 163 -17.62 -2.52 -7.94
N GLN A 164 -17.59 -3.69 -8.57
CA GLN A 164 -16.43 -4.23 -9.27
C GLN A 164 -16.37 -3.64 -10.69
N ARG A 165 -15.24 -3.02 -11.04
CA ARG A 165 -15.00 -2.39 -12.35
C ARG A 165 -13.83 -2.99 -13.14
N ALA A 166 -13.09 -3.90 -12.51
CA ALA A 166 -11.94 -4.59 -13.09
C ALA A 166 -11.71 -5.91 -12.35
N GLU A 167 -10.94 -6.82 -12.94
CA GLU A 167 -10.43 -7.98 -12.22
C GLU A 167 -9.53 -7.52 -11.05
N PRO A 168 -9.63 -8.09 -9.84
CA PRO A 168 -8.75 -7.72 -8.73
C PRO A 168 -7.27 -8.08 -9.01
N LEU A 169 -6.33 -7.15 -8.80
CA LEU A 169 -4.89 -7.46 -8.83
C LEU A 169 -4.48 -8.29 -7.61
N ILE A 170 -5.17 -8.06 -6.48
CA ILE A 170 -5.07 -8.83 -5.24
C ILE A 170 -6.47 -9.07 -4.68
N THR A 171 -6.64 -10.11 -3.87
CA THR A 171 -7.92 -10.45 -3.24
C THR A 171 -8.36 -9.39 -2.22
N ALA A 172 -9.68 -9.31 -1.96
CA ALA A 172 -10.23 -8.39 -0.97
C ALA A 172 -9.66 -8.62 0.44
N ALA A 173 -9.49 -9.89 0.83
CA ALA A 173 -8.88 -10.26 2.10
C ALA A 173 -7.43 -9.76 2.22
N ARG A 174 -6.59 -10.01 1.19
CA ARG A 174 -5.20 -9.55 1.16
C ARG A 174 -5.08 -8.03 1.22
N TRP A 175 -5.99 -7.31 0.57
CA TRP A 175 -6.02 -5.86 0.64
C TRP A 175 -6.37 -5.34 2.04
N HIS A 176 -7.26 -6.02 2.77
CA HIS A 176 -7.56 -5.70 4.17
C HIS A 176 -6.36 -5.93 5.09
N ASP A 177 -5.64 -7.05 4.95
CA ASP A 177 -4.39 -7.30 5.68
C ASP A 177 -3.36 -6.19 5.42
N LEU A 178 -3.22 -5.78 4.15
CA LEU A 178 -2.39 -4.66 3.74
C LEU A 178 -2.82 -3.34 4.41
N GLN A 179 -4.12 -3.05 4.50
CA GLN A 179 -4.60 -1.82 5.15
C GLN A 179 -4.31 -1.83 6.65
N ASP A 180 -4.47 -2.97 7.32
CA ASP A 180 -4.18 -3.13 8.74
C ASP A 180 -2.68 -2.92 9.03
N GLU A 181 -1.80 -3.46 8.18
CA GLU A 181 -0.36 -3.24 8.32
C GLU A 181 0.03 -1.77 8.04
N LEU A 182 -0.55 -1.17 7.00
CA LEU A 182 -0.38 0.26 6.70
C LEU A 182 -0.86 1.18 7.83
N ALA A 183 -1.86 0.75 8.60
CA ALA A 183 -2.35 1.48 9.76
C ALA A 183 -1.36 1.41 10.94
N LYS A 184 -0.74 0.24 11.19
CA LYS A 184 0.31 0.07 12.21
C LYS A 184 1.54 0.93 11.89
N GLY A 185 1.91 1.03 10.61
CA GLY A 185 3.06 1.80 10.13
C GLY A 185 3.01 3.31 10.41
N ARG A 186 1.83 3.90 10.70
CA ARG A 186 1.71 5.33 11.08
C ARG A 186 2.47 5.69 12.35
N ASN A 187 2.81 4.70 13.18
CA ASN A 187 3.52 4.89 14.45
C ASN A 187 5.04 4.65 14.37
N ARG A 188 5.61 4.43 13.18
CA ARG A 188 7.06 4.24 13.03
C ARG A 188 7.76 5.62 13.05
N PRO A 189 8.76 5.86 13.93
CA PRO A 189 9.39 7.17 14.04
C PRO A 189 9.97 7.64 12.71
N ALA A 190 9.54 8.83 12.25
CA ALA A 190 10.10 9.48 11.08
C ALA A 190 11.58 9.81 11.33
N GLY A 191 12.48 9.30 10.49
CA GLY A 191 13.91 9.67 10.55
C GLY A 191 14.92 8.52 10.67
N ALA A 192 14.54 7.26 10.47
CA ALA A 192 15.53 6.19 10.30
C ALA A 192 16.37 6.47 9.03
N LYS A 193 17.61 6.97 9.21
CA LYS A 193 18.50 7.39 8.13
C LYS A 193 18.71 6.25 7.12
N SER A 194 18.52 6.60 5.85
CA SER A 194 18.78 5.81 4.64
C SER A 194 20.29 5.64 4.42
N GLY A 195 20.88 4.66 5.07
CA GLY A 195 22.09 3.99 4.57
C GLY A 195 21.83 2.49 4.57
N PRO A 196 22.57 1.70 3.77
CA PRO A 196 22.43 0.26 3.81
C PRO A 196 22.65 -0.22 5.26
N PRO A 197 21.74 -1.04 5.80
CA PRO A 197 21.82 -1.49 7.17
C PRO A 197 23.10 -2.30 7.35
N LYS A 198 23.82 -2.04 8.43
CA LYS A 198 25.06 -2.77 8.75
C LYS A 198 24.78 -4.23 9.03
N LEU A 199 25.72 -5.12 8.69
CA LEU A 199 25.55 -6.58 8.69
C LEU A 199 24.72 -7.11 9.88
N LEU A 200 25.09 -6.73 11.11
CA LEU A 200 24.43 -7.24 12.33
C LEU A 200 23.34 -6.33 12.90
N ARG A 201 22.81 -5.40 12.10
CA ARG A 201 21.79 -4.44 12.53
C ARG A 201 20.50 -5.20 12.84
N ASP A 202 20.04 -5.09 14.08
CA ASP A 202 18.90 -5.83 14.66
C ASP A 202 19.15 -7.34 14.91
N ILE A 203 20.36 -7.82 14.64
CA ILE A 203 20.82 -9.20 14.95
C ILE A 203 21.67 -9.22 16.22
N LEU A 204 22.53 -8.21 16.43
CA LEU A 204 23.46 -8.16 17.56
C LEU A 204 22.90 -7.39 18.77
N PHE A 205 22.98 -8.04 19.93
CA PHE A 205 22.55 -7.55 21.23
C PHE A 205 23.69 -7.64 22.25
N CYS A 206 23.63 -6.78 23.26
CA CYS A 206 24.59 -6.80 24.35
C CYS A 206 24.31 -8.00 25.27
N GLY A 207 25.30 -8.88 25.48
CA GLY A 207 25.18 -10.01 26.39
C GLY A 207 25.07 -9.63 27.87
N ALA A 208 25.42 -8.39 28.24
CA ALA A 208 25.33 -7.93 29.64
C ALA A 208 23.95 -7.34 30.01
N CYS A 209 23.31 -6.60 29.11
CA CYS A 209 22.05 -5.89 29.41
C CYS A 209 20.91 -6.18 28.42
N GLY A 210 21.13 -7.05 27.42
CA GLY A 210 20.15 -7.43 26.41
C GLY A 210 19.79 -6.34 25.38
N SER A 211 20.33 -5.12 25.53
CA SER A 211 20.01 -3.99 24.65
C SER A 211 20.61 -4.15 23.25
N LYS A 212 19.94 -3.59 22.23
CA LYS A 212 20.43 -3.58 20.84
C LYS A 212 21.79 -2.93 20.72
N MET A 213 22.63 -3.43 19.83
CA MET A 213 23.92 -2.80 19.49
C MET A 213 23.83 -2.02 18.17
N TYR A 214 24.54 -0.91 18.09
CA TYR A 214 24.58 -0.03 16.92
C TYR A 214 26.01 0.06 16.40
N HIS A 215 26.17 -0.13 15.10
CA HIS A 215 27.46 0.04 14.44
C HIS A 215 27.86 1.51 14.42
N GLN A 216 29.08 1.79 14.85
CA GLN A 216 29.70 3.12 14.84
C GLN A 216 31.08 3.03 14.17
N LYS A 217 31.51 4.17 13.60
CA LYS A 217 32.85 4.35 13.06
C LYS A 217 33.50 5.51 13.81
N THR A 218 34.74 5.34 14.24
CA THR A 218 35.57 6.46 14.68
C THR A 218 36.65 6.72 13.64
N SER A 219 36.85 7.98 13.30
CA SER A 219 37.98 8.46 12.49
C SER A 219 38.95 9.26 13.36
N SER A 220 40.24 9.01 13.23
CA SER A 220 41.29 9.87 13.79
C SER A 220 42.18 10.39 12.67
N ARG A 221 42.42 11.71 12.64
CA ARG A 221 43.35 12.43 11.72
C ARG A 221 43.44 11.86 10.29
N GLY A 222 42.30 11.60 9.66
CA GLY A 222 42.22 11.24 8.24
C GLY A 222 42.71 9.83 7.84
N ARG A 223 43.20 8.99 8.77
CA ARG A 223 43.55 7.59 8.48
C ARG A 223 43.20 6.65 9.63
N PHE A 224 42.68 5.49 9.25
CA PHE A 224 42.14 4.37 10.04
C PHE A 224 40.69 4.53 10.51
N TYR A 225 39.81 3.71 9.91
CA TYR A 225 38.45 3.47 10.35
C TYR A 225 38.44 2.27 11.31
N THR A 226 38.36 2.49 12.61
CA THR A 226 37.98 1.41 13.52
C THR A 226 36.46 1.40 13.64
N ALA A 227 35.85 0.33 13.14
CA ALA A 227 34.41 0.09 13.24
C ALA A 227 34.12 -0.79 14.46
N TYR A 228 33.08 -0.44 15.21
CA TYR A 228 32.66 -1.17 16.40
C TYR A 228 31.15 -1.16 16.53
N TRP A 229 30.61 -2.20 17.13
CA TRP A 229 29.23 -2.26 17.60
C TRP A 229 29.19 -1.76 19.03
N ARG A 230 28.39 -0.73 19.30
CA ARG A 230 28.25 -0.12 20.62
C ARG A 230 26.88 -0.40 21.21
N CYS A 231 26.82 -0.72 22.50
CA CYS A 231 25.58 -0.94 23.22
C CYS A 231 24.73 0.35 23.24
N SER A 232 23.44 0.22 22.92
CA SER A 232 22.50 1.36 22.92
C SER A 232 22.24 1.94 24.30
N ALA A 233 22.27 1.12 25.35
CA ALA A 233 22.17 1.60 26.74
C ALA A 233 23.29 2.60 27.11
N VAL A 234 24.45 2.50 26.45
CA VAL A 234 25.58 3.40 26.64
C VAL A 234 25.50 4.60 25.69
N THR A 235 25.07 4.36 24.46
CA THR A 235 25.07 5.40 23.39
C THR A 235 23.86 6.33 23.51
N HIS A 236 22.72 5.80 23.95
CA HIS A 236 21.45 6.47 24.09
C HIS A 236 20.83 6.10 25.45
N PRO A 237 21.43 6.54 26.57
CA PRO A 237 20.94 6.22 27.90
C PRO A 237 19.54 6.80 28.09
N ARG A 238 18.60 5.97 28.57
CA ARG A 238 17.26 6.40 28.99
C ARG A 238 17.22 6.52 30.51
N ALA A 239 16.40 7.43 31.03
CA ALA A 239 16.25 7.63 32.48
C ALA A 239 15.85 6.31 33.19
N ASP A 240 14.87 5.60 32.64
CA ASP A 240 14.37 4.31 33.14
C ASP A 240 14.98 3.10 32.39
N GLY A 241 16.07 3.31 31.64
CA GLY A 241 16.69 2.28 30.82
C GLY A 241 17.72 1.43 31.57
N PRO A 242 18.03 0.22 31.06
CA PRO A 242 19.11 -0.59 31.61
C PRO A 242 20.43 0.18 31.54
N ARG A 243 21.21 0.17 32.63
CA ARG A 243 22.58 0.68 32.65
C ARG A 243 23.53 -0.44 32.23
N CYS A 244 24.51 -0.13 31.39
CA CYS A 244 25.43 -1.13 30.86
C CYS A 244 26.89 -0.67 31.02
N SER A 245 27.72 -1.55 31.57
CA SER A 245 29.16 -1.34 31.76
C SER A 245 30.00 -1.89 30.59
N GLU A 246 29.39 -2.63 29.67
CA GLU A 246 30.06 -3.23 28.51
C GLU A 246 29.74 -2.41 27.24
N PRO A 247 30.64 -1.52 26.79
CA PRO A 247 30.26 -0.50 25.83
C PRO A 247 30.31 -0.97 24.38
N TYR A 248 31.30 -1.77 23.95
CA TYR A 248 31.50 -2.06 22.53
C TYR A 248 32.19 -3.39 22.19
N VAL A 249 32.02 -3.84 20.95
CA VAL A 249 32.69 -4.99 20.34
C VAL A 249 33.26 -4.59 18.96
N PRO A 250 34.51 -4.95 18.60
CA PRO A 250 35.07 -4.65 17.27
C PRO A 250 34.26 -5.30 16.14
N ALA A 251 33.94 -4.54 15.08
CA ALA A 251 33.12 -5.03 13.98
C ALA A 251 33.78 -6.21 13.23
N SER A 252 35.07 -6.11 12.92
CA SER A 252 35.82 -7.16 12.21
C SER A 252 35.84 -8.50 12.95
N SER A 253 35.78 -8.49 14.28
CA SER A 253 35.76 -9.72 15.08
C SER A 253 34.39 -10.38 15.07
N ILE A 254 33.33 -9.60 15.32
CA ILE A 254 32.00 -10.17 15.57
C ILE A 254 31.24 -10.46 14.28
N GLU A 255 31.49 -9.72 13.20
CA GLU A 255 30.82 -9.90 11.92
C GLU A 255 31.19 -11.23 11.26
N GLY A 256 32.48 -11.57 11.19
CA GLY A 256 32.92 -12.87 10.69
C GLY A 256 32.47 -14.03 11.56
N GLN A 257 32.56 -13.89 12.90
CA GLN A 257 32.08 -14.91 13.84
C GLN A 257 30.59 -15.16 13.70
N ALA A 258 29.77 -14.13 13.46
CA ALA A 258 28.34 -14.28 13.29
C ALA A 258 28.01 -15.18 12.09
N VAL A 259 28.66 -14.94 10.94
CA VAL A 259 28.45 -15.71 9.71
C VAL A 259 28.91 -17.16 9.91
N GLU A 260 30.10 -17.37 10.47
CA GLU A 260 30.62 -18.72 10.73
C GLU A 260 29.76 -19.48 11.73
N LEU A 261 29.29 -18.84 12.81
CA LEU A 261 28.37 -19.47 13.75
C LEU A 261 27.05 -19.86 13.09
N ALA A 262 26.51 -19.03 12.20
CA ALA A 262 25.31 -19.38 11.43
C ALA A 262 25.56 -20.60 10.53
N LYS A 263 26.66 -20.62 9.77
CA LYS A 263 27.02 -21.79 8.94
C LYS A 263 27.17 -23.07 9.76
N VAL A 264 27.87 -23.01 10.89
CA VAL A 264 28.06 -24.19 11.75
C VAL A 264 26.75 -24.67 12.36
N LYS A 265 25.90 -23.77 12.84
CA LYS A 265 24.69 -24.14 13.60
C LYS A 265 23.51 -24.53 12.71
N ILE A 266 23.28 -23.80 11.63
CA ILE A 266 22.09 -23.95 10.78
C ILE A 266 22.44 -24.18 9.30
N GLY A 267 23.71 -24.15 8.92
CA GLY A 267 24.11 -24.21 7.51
C GLY A 267 23.72 -25.50 6.80
N HIS A 268 23.54 -26.61 7.52
CA HIS A 268 23.07 -27.88 6.97
C HIS A 268 21.53 -27.96 6.84
N ILE A 269 20.80 -27.02 7.45
CA ILE A 269 19.34 -27.01 7.43
C ILE A 269 18.87 -26.56 6.05
N PRO A 270 17.93 -27.28 5.40
CA PRO A 270 17.34 -26.85 4.15
C PRO A 270 16.76 -25.44 4.28
N ARG A 271 17.05 -24.58 3.31
CA ARG A 271 16.50 -23.23 3.30
C ARG A 271 15.00 -23.31 3.09
N THR A 272 14.25 -22.62 3.93
CA THR A 272 12.81 -22.47 3.77
C THR A 272 12.48 -21.03 3.41
N VAL A 273 11.49 -20.87 2.55
CA VAL A 273 10.89 -19.57 2.24
C VAL A 273 9.45 -19.58 2.73
N GLU A 274 9.02 -18.46 3.29
CA GLU A 274 7.62 -18.27 3.68
C GLU A 274 6.82 -17.95 2.42
N VAL A 275 6.01 -18.91 1.98
CA VAL A 275 5.06 -18.71 0.90
C VAL A 275 3.70 -18.42 1.51
N TYR A 276 3.11 -17.30 1.12
CA TYR A 276 1.74 -16.99 1.46
C TYR A 276 0.81 -17.93 0.72
N ARG A 277 0.01 -18.71 1.47
CA ARG A 277 -1.14 -19.42 0.91
C ARG A 277 -2.39 -18.60 1.18
N GLU A 278 -3.16 -18.36 0.12
CA GLU A 278 -4.44 -17.69 0.21
C GLU A 278 -5.42 -18.49 1.08
N ALA A 279 -6.41 -17.80 1.62
CA ALA A 279 -7.48 -18.45 2.38
C ALA A 279 -8.30 -19.35 1.45
N GLU A 280 -8.63 -20.56 1.90
CA GLU A 280 -9.55 -21.45 1.18
C GLU A 280 -10.96 -21.33 1.77
N GLY A 281 -11.98 -21.40 0.92
CA GLY A 281 -13.38 -21.25 1.31
C GLY A 281 -13.88 -19.81 1.18
N PRO A 282 -14.93 -19.40 1.91
CA PRO A 282 -15.69 -18.16 1.68
C PRO A 282 -14.98 -16.88 2.16
N ALA A 283 -13.67 -16.93 2.41
CA ALA A 283 -12.96 -15.86 3.10
C ALA A 283 -12.95 -14.56 2.29
N GLU A 284 -12.85 -14.67 0.97
CA GLU A 284 -12.91 -13.52 0.07
C GLU A 284 -14.31 -12.91 0.03
N GLU A 285 -15.35 -13.72 -0.18
CA GLU A 285 -16.73 -13.27 -0.19
C GLU A 285 -17.12 -12.67 1.17
N LEU A 286 -16.65 -13.27 2.26
CA LEU A 286 -16.88 -12.78 3.62
C LEU A 286 -16.23 -11.40 3.80
N ALA A 287 -14.99 -11.22 3.36
CA ALA A 287 -14.30 -9.93 3.43
C ALA A 287 -15.07 -8.84 2.65
N VAL A 288 -15.58 -9.16 1.46
CA VAL A 288 -16.39 -8.24 0.65
C VAL A 288 -17.70 -7.85 1.36
N VAL A 289 -18.41 -8.83 1.94
CA VAL A 289 -19.68 -8.58 2.66
C VAL A 289 -19.45 -7.79 3.95
N GLU A 290 -18.40 -8.11 4.71
CA GLU A 290 -18.06 -7.38 5.93
C GLU A 290 -17.65 -5.93 5.64
N ASP A 291 -16.94 -5.70 4.53
CA ASP A 291 -16.65 -4.35 4.07
C ASP A 291 -17.89 -3.60 3.58
N ALA A 292 -18.80 -4.27 2.88
CA ALA A 292 -20.09 -3.69 2.48
C ALA A 292 -20.91 -3.23 3.72
N LEU A 293 -20.91 -4.03 4.80
CA LEU A 293 -21.53 -3.64 6.07
C LEU A 293 -20.83 -2.43 6.71
N ARG A 294 -19.50 -2.39 6.67
CA ARG A 294 -18.70 -1.26 7.18
C ARG A 294 -19.02 0.03 6.42
N ILE A 295 -19.11 -0.05 5.09
CA ILE A 295 -19.50 1.06 4.21
C ILE A 295 -20.91 1.51 4.55
N ALA A 296 -21.89 0.61 4.61
CA ALA A 296 -23.29 0.96 4.89
C ALA A 296 -23.46 1.64 6.25
N ARG A 297 -22.73 1.19 7.29
CA ARG A 297 -22.74 1.82 8.61
C ARG A 297 -22.15 3.23 8.55
N LYS A 298 -20.97 3.37 7.93
CA LYS A 298 -20.30 4.66 7.77
C LYS A 298 -21.15 5.67 6.99
N GLU A 299 -21.81 5.24 5.92
CA GLU A 299 -22.74 6.07 5.14
C GLU A 299 -23.88 6.62 6.00
N ARG A 300 -24.42 5.82 6.91
CA ARG A 300 -25.48 6.22 7.85
C ARG A 300 -24.94 7.18 8.91
N ASP A 301 -23.81 6.85 9.54
CA ASP A 301 -23.20 7.61 10.62
C ASP A 301 -22.73 9.00 10.15
N GLU A 302 -22.22 9.11 8.92
CA GLU A 302 -21.79 10.37 8.31
C GLU A 302 -22.94 11.14 7.60
N GLY A 303 -24.18 10.63 7.64
CA GLY A 303 -25.33 11.26 6.98
C GLY A 303 -25.23 11.30 5.44
N LEU A 304 -24.45 10.40 4.84
CA LEU A 304 -24.21 10.31 3.41
C LEU A 304 -25.22 9.42 2.67
N TYR A 305 -26.00 8.63 3.41
CA TYR A 305 -27.03 7.77 2.82
C TYR A 305 -28.20 8.60 2.28
N VAL A 306 -28.47 8.47 0.98
CA VAL A 306 -29.59 9.10 0.29
C VAL A 306 -30.54 8.00 -0.18
N GLY A 307 -31.63 7.79 0.57
CA GLY A 307 -32.63 6.77 0.30
C GLY A 307 -33.63 6.64 1.46
N GLU A 308 -34.60 5.75 1.31
CA GLU A 308 -35.59 5.47 2.36
C GLU A 308 -35.00 4.60 3.48
N ASP A 309 -35.44 4.82 4.71
CA ASP A 309 -34.96 4.09 5.89
C ASP A 309 -35.21 2.57 5.78
N ASP A 310 -36.35 2.16 5.24
CA ASP A 310 -36.66 0.74 5.04
C ASP A 310 -35.74 0.09 4.00
N ALA A 311 -35.37 0.81 2.94
CA ALA A 311 -34.41 0.33 1.95
C ALA A 311 -33.02 0.13 2.56
N TYR A 312 -32.59 1.04 3.45
CA TYR A 312 -31.36 0.88 4.21
C TYR A 312 -31.39 -0.36 5.11
N LEU A 313 -32.45 -0.51 5.91
CA LEU A 313 -32.60 -1.64 6.83
C LEU A 313 -32.63 -2.98 6.08
N ASN A 314 -33.31 -3.05 4.94
CA ASN A 314 -33.35 -4.24 4.09
C ASN A 314 -31.97 -4.59 3.52
N ARG A 315 -31.21 -3.59 3.04
CA ARG A 315 -29.82 -3.79 2.58
C ARG A 315 -28.95 -4.38 3.70
N VAL A 316 -28.97 -3.76 4.89
CA VAL A 316 -28.15 -4.21 6.03
C VAL A 316 -28.55 -5.61 6.50
N ARG A 317 -29.86 -5.91 6.58
CA ARG A 317 -30.35 -7.24 6.92
C ARG A 317 -29.88 -8.30 5.92
N GLY A 318 -29.97 -8.01 4.62
CA GLY A 318 -29.49 -8.91 3.57
C GLY A 318 -28.00 -9.21 3.70
N LEU A 319 -27.17 -8.17 3.90
CA LEU A 319 -25.73 -8.33 4.10
C LEU A 319 -25.39 -9.14 5.37
N ILE A 320 -26.13 -8.91 6.47
CA ILE A 320 -25.96 -9.69 7.70
C ILE A 320 -26.29 -11.17 7.47
N ALA A 321 -27.40 -11.47 6.79
CA ALA A 321 -27.79 -12.83 6.47
C ALA A 321 -26.72 -13.54 5.62
N THR A 322 -26.22 -12.89 4.56
CA THR A 322 -25.14 -13.43 3.72
C THR A 322 -23.86 -13.68 4.52
N ARG A 323 -23.44 -12.73 5.36
CA ARG A 323 -22.27 -12.90 6.24
C ARG A 323 -22.41 -14.13 7.13
N ASP A 324 -23.59 -14.30 7.75
CA ASP A 324 -23.82 -15.37 8.70
C ASP A 324 -23.86 -16.74 8.02
N GLU A 325 -24.33 -16.83 6.76
CA GLU A 325 -24.22 -18.06 5.96
C GLU A 325 -22.78 -18.35 5.54
N LEU A 326 -22.03 -17.35 5.07
CA LEU A 326 -20.61 -17.52 4.70
C LEU A 326 -19.78 -18.00 5.90
N ARG A 327 -20.03 -17.48 7.11
CA ARG A 327 -19.36 -17.92 8.34
C ARG A 327 -19.61 -19.37 8.73
N LYS A 328 -20.68 -20.01 8.24
CA LYS A 328 -20.97 -21.43 8.51
C LYS A 328 -20.20 -22.37 7.58
N MET A 329 -19.73 -21.88 6.43
CA MET A 329 -19.01 -22.71 5.47
C MET A 329 -17.60 -23.01 5.98
N PRO A 330 -17.03 -24.19 5.67
CA PRO A 330 -15.66 -24.51 6.06
C PRO A 330 -14.68 -23.54 5.39
N SER A 331 -13.84 -22.90 6.20
CA SER A 331 -12.79 -21.99 5.73
C SER A 331 -11.43 -22.42 6.29
N ARG A 332 -10.38 -22.30 5.48
CA ARG A 332 -9.00 -22.29 5.97
C ARG A 332 -8.47 -20.86 5.87
N PRO A 333 -8.02 -20.25 6.98
CA PRO A 333 -7.49 -18.89 6.92
C PRO A 333 -6.22 -18.85 6.07
N ALA A 334 -5.95 -17.67 5.51
CA ALA A 334 -4.67 -17.40 4.87
C ALA A 334 -3.55 -17.65 5.88
N ARG A 335 -2.47 -18.26 5.41
CA ARG A 335 -1.33 -18.60 6.28
C ARG A 335 -0.03 -18.44 5.52
N MET A 336 1.00 -18.03 6.24
CA MET A 336 2.37 -18.20 5.76
C MET A 336 2.75 -19.66 5.97
N GLU A 337 3.13 -20.34 4.90
CA GLU A 337 3.63 -21.71 4.94
C GLU A 337 5.12 -21.70 4.57
N ARG A 338 5.95 -22.28 5.43
CA ARG A 338 7.37 -22.45 5.13
C ARG A 338 7.54 -23.66 4.22
N ILE A 339 7.96 -23.41 2.98
CA ILE A 339 8.31 -24.48 2.03
C ILE A 339 9.81 -24.50 1.78
N ALA A 340 10.37 -25.67 1.50
CA ALA A 340 11.78 -25.79 1.13
C ALA A 340 12.03 -25.06 -0.20
N SER A 341 12.96 -24.12 -0.21
CA SER A 341 13.26 -23.26 -1.37
C SER A 341 14.31 -23.82 -2.32
N GLY A 342 14.75 -25.06 -2.10
CA GLY A 342 15.98 -25.62 -2.65
C GLY A 342 17.24 -25.09 -1.94
N GLY A 343 18.24 -25.97 -1.79
CA GLY A 343 19.51 -25.67 -1.13
C GLY A 343 19.44 -25.52 0.40
N THR A 344 20.57 -25.21 1.03
CA THR A 344 20.68 -25.01 2.49
C THR A 344 20.93 -23.55 2.88
N TRP A 345 20.76 -23.22 4.15
CA TRP A 345 21.14 -21.89 4.66
C TRP A 345 22.65 -21.62 4.53
N GLY A 346 23.49 -22.68 4.56
CA GLY A 346 24.94 -22.55 4.38
C GLY A 346 25.28 -22.15 2.95
N GLU A 347 24.70 -22.84 1.97
CA GLU A 347 24.85 -22.51 0.55
C GLU A 347 24.39 -21.08 0.24
N ALA A 348 23.28 -20.65 0.85
CA ALA A 348 22.80 -19.27 0.70
C ALA A 348 23.80 -18.25 1.28
N LEU A 349 24.39 -18.53 2.45
CA LEU A 349 25.41 -17.66 3.05
C LEU A 349 26.72 -17.63 2.25
N ASP A 350 27.09 -18.74 1.61
CA ASP A 350 28.27 -18.83 0.74
C ASP A 350 28.07 -18.09 -0.59
N ALA A 351 26.85 -18.09 -1.11
CA ALA A 351 26.49 -17.42 -2.36
C ALA A 351 26.29 -15.89 -2.22
N ALA A 352 26.19 -15.37 -1.00
CA ALA A 352 25.97 -13.94 -0.78
C ALA A 352 27.17 -13.10 -1.23
N GLU A 353 26.95 -12.13 -2.13
CA GLU A 353 28.01 -11.30 -2.72
C GLU A 353 28.20 -9.99 -1.95
N SER A 354 27.26 -9.63 -1.07
CA SER A 354 27.27 -8.38 -0.32
C SER A 354 26.92 -8.54 1.17
N PRO A 355 27.43 -7.67 2.07
CA PRO A 355 27.02 -7.65 3.47
C PRO A 355 25.52 -7.44 3.68
N GLU A 356 24.87 -6.76 2.74
CA GLU A 356 23.43 -6.52 2.71
C GLU A 356 22.66 -7.83 2.47
N GLU A 357 23.08 -8.65 1.50
CA GLU A 357 22.51 -9.98 1.25
C GLU A 357 22.76 -10.93 2.42
N THR A 358 24.00 -10.97 2.94
CA THR A 358 24.32 -11.80 4.11
C THR A 358 23.41 -11.42 5.28
N ARG A 359 23.19 -10.12 5.52
CA ARG A 359 22.28 -9.65 6.57
C ARG A 359 20.85 -10.12 6.34
N ALA A 360 20.35 -10.03 5.11
CA ALA A 360 18.99 -10.46 4.79
C ALA A 360 18.80 -11.94 5.13
N ILE A 361 19.77 -12.78 4.76
CA ILE A 361 19.76 -14.21 5.08
C ILE A 361 19.79 -14.44 6.60
N LEU A 362 20.67 -13.77 7.34
CA LEU A 362 20.73 -13.91 8.80
C LEU A 362 19.46 -13.44 9.51
N LEU A 363 18.75 -12.45 8.97
CA LEU A 363 17.44 -12.03 9.51
C LEU A 363 16.35 -13.06 9.24
N MET A 364 16.32 -13.64 8.05
CA MET A 364 15.36 -14.71 7.71
C MET A 364 15.52 -15.91 8.65
N THR A 365 16.72 -16.12 9.19
CA THR A 365 16.95 -17.21 10.16
C THR A 365 16.48 -16.90 11.59
N GLY A 366 15.94 -15.70 11.82
CA GLY A 366 15.63 -15.20 13.15
C GLY A 366 16.87 -15.10 14.05
N MET A 367 18.07 -15.01 13.47
CA MET A 367 19.31 -15.03 14.23
C MET A 367 19.33 -13.89 15.24
N ARG A 368 19.57 -14.25 16.50
CA ARG A 368 19.85 -13.33 17.59
C ARG A 368 21.20 -13.68 18.17
N LEU A 369 22.14 -12.76 17.98
CA LEU A 369 23.50 -12.84 18.47
C LEU A 369 23.64 -11.96 19.72
N THR A 370 24.25 -12.50 20.77
CA THR A 370 24.62 -11.76 21.97
C THR A 370 26.13 -11.76 22.08
N ALA A 371 26.72 -10.60 22.40
CA ALA A 371 28.16 -10.51 22.60
C ALA A 371 28.49 -9.80 23.92
N LYS A 372 29.44 -10.34 24.67
CA LYS A 372 30.01 -9.77 25.89
C LYS A 372 31.54 -9.83 25.86
N ASN A 373 32.19 -8.99 26.68
CA ASN A 373 33.64 -8.98 26.90
C ASN A 373 34.44 -8.90 25.59
N ARG A 374 34.21 -7.84 24.81
CA ARG A 374 34.84 -7.64 23.48
C ARG A 374 34.65 -8.78 22.46
N GLY A 375 33.60 -9.59 22.61
CA GLY A 375 33.28 -10.69 21.68
C GLY A 375 33.85 -12.05 22.09
N ILE A 376 34.29 -12.20 23.35
CA ILE A 376 34.80 -13.47 23.90
C ILE A 376 33.64 -14.42 24.27
N ASP A 377 32.54 -13.85 24.75
CA ASP A 377 31.35 -14.62 25.16
C ASP A 377 30.21 -14.30 24.20
N VAL A 378 29.98 -15.24 23.26
CA VAL A 378 29.07 -15.07 22.14
C VAL A 378 27.98 -16.14 22.21
N GLY A 379 26.76 -15.71 22.56
CA GLY A 379 25.57 -16.57 22.52
C GLY A 379 24.81 -16.37 21.22
N VAL A 380 24.35 -17.44 20.59
CA VAL A 380 23.54 -17.39 19.37
C VAL A 380 22.26 -18.17 19.56
N SER A 381 21.16 -17.62 19.05
CA SER A 381 19.84 -18.26 18.98
C SER A 381 19.22 -17.98 17.61
N PHE A 382 18.32 -18.85 17.18
CA PHE A 382 17.60 -18.76 15.90
C PHE A 382 16.11 -18.94 16.14
N ASP A 383 15.29 -18.66 15.12
CA ASP A 383 13.86 -18.96 15.13
C ASP A 383 13.64 -20.47 15.41
N GLU A 384 12.81 -20.79 16.40
CA GLU A 384 12.55 -22.18 16.80
C GLU A 384 11.95 -23.00 15.65
N GLY A 385 11.18 -22.39 14.76
CA GLY A 385 10.63 -23.05 13.58
C GLY A 385 11.68 -23.45 12.55
N ILE A 386 12.83 -22.78 12.52
CA ILE A 386 13.95 -23.16 11.64
C ILE A 386 14.71 -24.35 12.23
N ILE A 387 14.89 -24.35 13.56
CA ILE A 387 15.49 -25.48 14.26
C ILE A 387 14.57 -26.71 14.17
N ALA A 388 13.25 -26.52 14.30
CA ALA A 388 12.26 -27.59 14.18
C ALA A 388 12.19 -28.17 12.76
N ALA A 389 12.40 -27.35 11.72
CA ALA A 389 12.47 -27.84 10.33
C ALA A 389 13.69 -28.74 10.06
N ALA A 390 14.74 -28.69 10.90
CA ALA A 390 15.88 -29.60 10.83
C ALA A 390 15.56 -31.01 11.37
N PHE A 391 14.53 -31.13 12.20
CA PHE A 391 14.07 -32.37 12.82
C PHE A 391 12.54 -32.44 12.73
N PRO A 392 11.96 -32.71 11.54
CA PRO A 392 10.54 -33.00 11.47
C PRO A 392 10.31 -34.18 12.41
N ALA A 393 9.46 -33.97 13.42
CA ALA A 393 9.09 -35.02 14.36
C ALA A 393 8.77 -36.27 13.55
N GLU A 394 9.54 -37.33 13.78
CA GLU A 394 9.20 -38.65 13.28
C GLU A 394 7.72 -38.87 13.63
N VAL A 395 6.96 -39.18 12.58
CA VAL A 395 5.56 -39.56 12.68
C VAL A 395 5.48 -40.67 13.74
N SER A 396 5.09 -40.30 14.96
CA SER A 396 4.78 -41.25 16.00
C SER A 396 3.57 -42.03 15.53
N ALA A 397 3.79 -43.35 15.41
CA ALA A 397 2.88 -44.38 14.94
C ALA A 397 1.47 -44.34 15.53
#